data_AF-A0A7V4UXI6-F1
#
_entry.id   AF-A0A7V4UXI6-F1
#
_cell.length_a   1.000
_cell.length_b   1.000
_cell.length_c   1.000
_cell.angle_alpha   90.00
_cell.angle_beta   90.00
_cell.angle_gamma   90.00
#
_symmetry.space_group_name_H-M   'P 1'
#
loop_
_entity.id
_entity.type
_entity.pdbx_description
1 polymer ?
#
loop_
_entity_poly.entity_id
_entity_poly.type
_entity_poly.pdbx_seq_one_letter_code
_entity_poly.pdbx_strand_id
1 'polypeptide(L)'
;MRHYAADIHPDPASAWQVSLGGALNQVLWVLFIIALTLLAAFSAGHALINKRDPRSALGWIVTCLAIPLLGPLFYWGMGVNRIYSRAKRWQKEAGASQSLAKGPPAPASTRLPAELSYLKELRRLSDRVVSTELRPGNAIVPLDNGEGAYPAMLAAIDNSVSSIHLCTYIFDGDHTGERFAAAL
;
A
#
# COMPACT_ATOMS: atom_id res chain seq x y z
N MET A 1 -4.00 85.00 -28.99
CA MET A 1 -3.86 83.52 -28.99
C MET A 1 -2.88 83.12 -27.91
N ARG A 2 -3.35 82.70 -26.72
CA ARG A 2 -2.50 82.08 -25.69
C ARG A 2 -2.92 80.62 -25.57
N HIS A 3 -1.99 79.71 -25.86
CA HIS A 3 -2.19 78.28 -25.62
C HIS A 3 -2.09 78.01 -24.12
N TYR A 4 -3.17 77.45 -23.56
CA TYR A 4 -3.25 76.95 -22.20
C TYR A 4 -2.70 75.51 -22.21
N ALA A 5 -1.45 75.34 -21.81
CA ALA A 5 -0.90 74.02 -21.51
C ALA A 5 -1.43 73.61 -20.12
N ALA A 6 -2.34 72.64 -20.08
CA ALA A 6 -2.76 72.04 -18.83
C ALA A 6 -1.64 71.10 -18.36
N ASP A 7 -0.90 71.51 -17.33
CA ASP A 7 0.03 70.65 -16.60
C ASP A 7 -0.77 69.55 -15.90
N ILE A 8 -0.81 68.36 -16.50
CA ILE A 8 -1.34 67.15 -15.88
C ILE A 8 -0.28 66.65 -14.90
N HIS A 9 -0.34 67.12 -13.65
CA HIS A 9 0.41 66.51 -12.56
C HIS A 9 -0.22 65.15 -12.21
N PRO A 10 0.51 64.03 -12.30
CA PRO A 10 -0.03 62.73 -11.88
C PRO A 10 -0.32 62.74 -10.38
N ASP A 11 -1.54 62.34 -10.02
CA ASP A 11 -1.98 62.25 -8.62
C ASP A 11 -1.11 61.24 -7.86
N PRO A 12 -0.37 61.66 -6.81
CA PRO A 12 0.50 60.78 -6.04
C PRO A 12 -0.25 59.60 -5.40
N ALA A 13 -1.55 59.73 -5.13
CA ALA A 13 -2.35 58.64 -4.56
C ALA A 13 -2.48 57.44 -5.52
N SER A 14 -2.52 57.68 -6.83
CA SER A 14 -2.58 56.63 -7.85
C SER A 14 -1.29 55.81 -7.93
N ALA A 15 -0.13 56.45 -7.72
CA ALA A 15 1.18 55.79 -7.74
C ALA A 15 1.34 54.83 -6.55
N TRP A 16 0.84 55.20 -5.37
CA TRP A 16 0.86 54.34 -4.19
C TRP A 16 -0.05 53.12 -4.34
N GLN A 17 -1.25 53.28 -4.93
CA GLN A 17 -2.18 52.17 -5.14
C GLN A 17 -1.66 51.13 -6.14
N VAL A 18 -1.04 51.57 -7.25
CA VAL A 18 -0.42 50.67 -8.24
C VAL A 18 0.78 49.93 -7.66
N SER A 19 1.62 50.61 -6.87
CA SER A 19 2.77 50.01 -6.19
C SER A 19 2.35 48.98 -5.12
N LEU A 20 1.34 49.29 -4.30
CA LEU A 20 0.81 48.38 -3.29
C LEU A 20 0.19 47.13 -3.93
N GLY A 21 -0.57 47.30 -5.02
CA GLY A 21 -1.16 46.19 -5.77
C GLY A 21 -0.11 45.28 -6.41
N GLY A 22 0.96 45.87 -6.96
CA GLY A 22 2.10 45.13 -7.49
C GLY A 22 2.83 44.31 -6.42
N ALA A 23 3.12 44.93 -5.26
CA ALA A 23 3.78 44.26 -4.14
C ALA A 23 2.91 43.12 -3.56
N LEU A 24 1.61 43.34 -3.38
CA LEU A 24 0.69 42.30 -2.91
C LEU A 24 0.61 41.12 -3.87
N ASN A 25 0.49 41.41 -5.18
CA ASN A 25 0.49 40.37 -6.21
C ASN A 25 1.80 39.56 -6.18
N GLN A 26 2.96 40.23 -6.07
CA GLN A 26 4.25 39.54 -5.97
C GLN A 26 4.34 38.62 -4.75
N VAL A 27 3.87 39.06 -3.58
CA VAL A 27 3.82 38.23 -2.37
C VAL A 27 2.93 37.00 -2.58
N LEU A 28 1.76 37.17 -3.20
CA LEU A 28 0.85 36.05 -3.51
C LEU A 28 1.49 35.04 -4.47
N TRP A 29 2.20 35.50 -5.51
CA TRP A 29 2.93 34.62 -6.43
C TRP A 29 4.04 33.84 -5.74
N VAL A 30 4.81 34.51 -4.86
CA VAL A 30 5.87 33.84 -4.09
C VAL A 30 5.29 32.77 -3.16
N LEU A 31 4.22 33.09 -2.42
CA LEU A 31 3.54 32.13 -1.56
C LEU A 31 2.99 30.94 -2.35
N PHE A 32 2.42 31.19 -3.53
CA PHE A 32 1.90 30.14 -4.41
C PHE A 32 3.00 29.20 -4.91
N ILE A 33 4.15 29.74 -5.35
CA ILE A 33 5.30 28.94 -5.78
C ILE A 33 5.85 28.11 -4.62
N ILE A 34 5.98 28.70 -3.43
CA ILE A 34 6.43 27.98 -2.22
C ILE A 34 5.48 26.82 -1.92
N ALA A 35 4.17 27.06 -1.92
CA ALA A 35 3.17 26.04 -1.66
C ALA A 35 3.25 24.87 -2.65
N LEU A 36 3.41 25.15 -3.95
CA LEU A 36 3.58 24.12 -4.98
C LEU A 36 4.86 23.32 -4.79
N THR A 37 5.96 24.00 -4.46
CA THR A 37 7.26 23.34 -4.25
C THR A 37 7.22 22.41 -3.04
N LEU A 38 6.57 22.83 -1.95
CA LEU A 38 6.35 22.01 -0.77
C LEU A 38 5.46 20.80 -1.09
N LEU A 39 4.40 20.99 -1.86
CA LEU A 39 3.51 19.90 -2.29
C LEU A 39 4.25 18.87 -3.16
N ALA A 40 5.11 19.34 -4.05
CA ALA A 40 5.96 18.50 -4.89
C ALA A 40 6.96 17.68 -4.06
N ALA A 41 7.68 18.32 -3.14
CA ALA A 41 8.62 17.66 -2.26
C ALA A 41 7.93 16.63 -1.35
N PHE A 42 6.77 16.98 -0.78
CA PHE A 42 5.97 16.06 0.03
C PHE A 42 5.50 14.84 -0.78
N SER A 43 5.03 15.06 -2.00
CA SER A 43 4.56 13.97 -2.89
C SER A 43 5.71 13.04 -3.31
N ALA A 44 6.89 13.60 -3.60
CA ALA A 44 8.10 12.84 -3.86
C ALA A 44 8.53 11.98 -2.65
N GLY A 45 8.53 12.56 -1.44
CA GLY A 45 8.79 11.83 -0.20
C GLY A 45 7.77 10.71 0.05
N HIS A 46 6.49 11.00 -0.18
CA HIS A 46 5.43 10.00 -0.08
C HIS A 46 5.62 8.86 -1.10
N ALA A 47 6.06 9.17 -2.33
CA ALA A 47 6.37 8.17 -3.35
C ALA A 47 7.56 7.28 -2.94
N LEU A 48 8.61 7.88 -2.40
CA LEU A 48 9.80 7.17 -1.94
C LEU A 48 9.49 6.15 -0.84
N ILE A 49 8.66 6.52 0.14
CA ILE A 49 8.37 5.66 1.30
C ILE A 49 7.34 4.57 0.98
N ASN A 50 6.33 4.87 0.16
CA ASN A 50 5.18 3.97 -0.01
C ASN A 50 5.27 3.04 -1.22
N LYS A 51 6.20 3.25 -2.15
CA LYS A 51 6.38 2.38 -3.32
C LYS A 51 7.38 1.26 -3.02
N ARG A 52 6.93 0.01 -3.20
CA ARG A 52 7.78 -1.20 -3.06
C ARG A 52 8.74 -1.40 -4.24
N ASP A 53 8.36 -0.93 -5.43
CA ASP A 53 9.21 -0.99 -6.62
C ASP A 53 10.03 0.32 -6.73
N PRO A 54 11.37 0.25 -6.56
CA PRO A 54 12.24 1.43 -6.62
C PRO A 54 12.21 2.13 -7.98
N ARG A 55 11.98 1.40 -9.08
CA ARG A 55 11.89 2.01 -10.43
C ARG A 55 10.64 2.87 -10.56
N SER A 56 9.50 2.35 -10.10
CA SER A 56 8.25 3.12 -10.05
C SER A 56 8.37 4.32 -9.10
N ALA A 57 9.03 4.17 -7.94
CA ALA A 57 9.26 5.25 -6.99
C ALA A 57 10.04 6.41 -7.62
N LEU A 58 11.17 6.12 -8.27
CA LEU A 58 12.00 7.11 -8.95
C LEU A 58 11.22 7.85 -10.05
N GLY A 59 10.43 7.13 -10.86
CA GLY A 59 9.59 7.75 -11.87
C GLY A 59 8.62 8.79 -11.29
N TRP A 60 7.98 8.48 -10.16
CA TRP A 60 7.07 9.42 -9.50
C TRP A 60 7.78 10.57 -8.80
N ILE A 61 8.97 10.35 -8.23
CA ILE A 61 9.80 11.42 -7.65
C ILE A 61 10.19 12.43 -8.72
N VAL A 62 10.78 11.96 -9.82
CA VAL A 62 11.19 12.82 -10.94
C VAL A 62 9.98 13.57 -11.51
N THR A 63 8.85 12.89 -11.69
CA THR A 63 7.62 13.53 -12.19
C THR A 63 7.11 14.63 -11.26
N CYS A 64 7.12 14.41 -9.93
CA CYS A 64 6.70 15.43 -8.96
C CYS A 64 7.64 16.64 -8.93
N LEU A 65 8.95 16.42 -9.04
CA LEU A 65 9.95 17.50 -8.98
C LEU A 65 10.06 18.28 -10.29
N ALA A 66 9.97 17.60 -11.44
CA ALA A 66 10.06 18.23 -12.75
C ALA A 66 8.82 19.08 -13.07
N ILE A 67 7.64 18.66 -12.59
CA ILE A 67 6.38 19.35 -12.85
C ILE A 67 5.64 19.55 -11.51
N PRO A 68 6.01 20.56 -10.72
CA PRO A 68 5.54 20.72 -9.32
C PRO A 68 4.03 20.91 -9.18
N LEU A 69 3.32 21.26 -10.27
CA LEU A 69 1.86 21.32 -10.29
C LEU A 69 1.22 19.99 -10.73
N LEU A 70 1.49 19.55 -11.95
CA LEU A 70 0.83 18.37 -12.52
C LEU A 70 1.37 17.06 -11.94
N GLY A 71 2.65 17.00 -11.60
CA GLY A 71 3.30 15.79 -11.10
C GLY A 71 2.68 15.25 -9.81
N PRO A 72 2.51 16.08 -8.76
CA PRO A 72 1.76 15.70 -7.58
C PRO A 72 0.32 15.29 -7.90
N LEU A 73 -0.39 16.04 -8.75
CA LEU A 73 -1.76 15.73 -9.17
C LEU A 73 -1.88 14.32 -9.78
N PHE A 74 -0.97 13.97 -10.70
CA PHE A 74 -0.91 12.63 -11.29
C PHE A 74 -0.49 11.56 -10.28
N TYR A 75 0.45 11.89 -9.38
CA TYR A 75 0.86 10.97 -8.33
C TYR A 75 -0.29 10.62 -7.38
N TRP A 76 -1.05 11.59 -6.91
CA TRP A 76 -2.20 11.35 -6.04
C TRP A 76 -3.35 10.63 -6.75
N GLY A 77 -3.55 10.88 -8.06
CA GLY A 77 -4.58 10.21 -8.86
C GLY A 77 -4.24 8.76 -9.23
N MET A 78 -2.99 8.50 -9.64
CA MET A 78 -2.56 7.21 -10.22
C MET A 78 -1.39 6.54 -9.50
N GLY A 79 -0.48 7.33 -8.92
CA GLY A 79 0.76 6.85 -8.32
C GLY A 79 0.61 6.28 -6.91
N VAL A 80 -0.30 6.84 -6.09
CA VAL A 80 -0.64 6.29 -4.78
C VAL A 80 -1.23 4.91 -4.99
N ASN A 81 -0.65 3.91 -4.33
CA ASN A 81 -0.87 2.48 -4.57
C ASN A 81 -2.31 2.04 -4.19
N ARG A 82 -3.31 2.50 -4.95
CA ARG A 82 -4.74 2.42 -4.64
C ARG A 82 -5.23 0.98 -4.60
N ILE A 83 -4.62 0.10 -5.39
CA ILE A 83 -4.90 -1.35 -5.39
C ILE A 83 -4.50 -1.96 -4.03
N TYR A 84 -3.34 -1.62 -3.47
CA TYR A 84 -2.90 -2.15 -2.18
C TYR A 84 -3.74 -1.58 -1.02
N SER A 85 -4.08 -0.30 -1.06
CA SER A 85 -4.99 0.30 -0.07
C SER A 85 -6.40 -0.27 -0.15
N ARG A 86 -6.88 -0.60 -1.36
CA ARG A 86 -8.17 -1.25 -1.57
C ARG A 86 -8.15 -2.72 -1.16
N ALA A 87 -7.07 -3.46 -1.42
CA ALA A 87 -6.88 -4.83 -0.94
C ALA A 87 -6.76 -4.90 0.58
N LYS A 88 -6.02 -3.97 1.22
CA LYS A 88 -5.94 -3.86 2.69
C LYS A 88 -7.30 -3.47 3.28
N ARG A 89 -8.04 -2.60 2.61
CA ARG A 89 -9.41 -2.24 3.00
C ARG A 89 -10.36 -3.43 2.83
N TRP A 90 -10.27 -4.17 1.74
CA TRP A 90 -11.04 -5.40 1.53
C TRP A 90 -10.65 -6.50 2.51
N GLN A 91 -9.39 -6.65 2.92
CA GLN A 91 -9.02 -7.57 4.01
C GLN A 91 -9.61 -7.14 5.36
N LYS A 92 -9.77 -5.82 5.57
CA LYS A 92 -10.39 -5.25 6.77
C LYS A 92 -11.93 -5.35 6.73
N GLU A 93 -12.54 -5.14 5.57
CA GLU A 93 -13.99 -5.16 5.32
C GLU A 93 -14.54 -6.59 5.13
N ALA A 94 -13.83 -7.44 4.39
CA ALA A 94 -14.08 -8.88 4.31
C ALA A 94 -13.72 -9.61 5.61
N GLY A 95 -13.32 -8.86 6.65
CA GLY A 95 -13.07 -9.34 8.00
C GLY A 95 -12.16 -10.55 7.96
N ALA A 96 -10.86 -10.33 7.69
CA ALA A 96 -9.82 -11.35 7.83
C ALA A 96 -10.17 -12.30 8.98
N SER A 97 -10.70 -13.48 8.62
CA SER A 97 -10.93 -14.60 9.53
C SER A 97 -11.94 -14.40 10.67
N GLN A 98 -13.06 -13.66 10.54
CA GLN A 98 -14.16 -13.87 11.49
C GLN A 98 -14.79 -15.27 11.38
N SER A 99 -14.59 -15.95 10.24
CA SER A 99 -15.16 -17.30 10.01
C SER A 99 -14.18 -18.47 10.20
N LEU A 100 -12.85 -18.27 10.20
CA LEU A 100 -11.92 -19.32 10.64
C LEU A 100 -11.64 -19.14 12.14
N ALA A 101 -12.65 -19.54 12.92
CA ALA A 101 -12.53 -19.93 14.32
C ALA A 101 -11.86 -18.92 15.29
N LYS A 102 -12.63 -17.90 15.71
CA LYS A 102 -12.81 -17.76 17.16
C LYS A 102 -13.60 -18.99 17.63
N GLY A 103 -12.90 -20.11 17.75
CA GLY A 103 -13.34 -21.17 18.65
C GLY A 103 -13.48 -20.59 20.06
N PRO A 104 -14.09 -21.32 21.00
CA PRO A 104 -14.06 -20.91 22.40
C PRO A 104 -12.64 -20.49 22.77
N PRO A 105 -12.44 -19.40 23.54
CA PRO A 105 -11.12 -18.87 23.86
C PRO A 105 -10.24 -20.04 24.26
N ALA A 106 -9.20 -20.31 23.46
CA ALA A 106 -8.29 -21.39 23.76
C ALA A 106 -7.76 -21.14 25.18
N PRO A 107 -7.76 -22.16 26.05
CA PRO A 107 -7.24 -22.00 27.40
C PRO A 107 -5.82 -21.43 27.27
N ALA A 108 -5.61 -20.30 27.94
CA ALA A 108 -4.38 -19.52 28.08
C ALA A 108 -3.18 -20.09 27.29
N SER A 109 -2.81 -19.41 26.20
CA SER A 109 -1.52 -19.51 25.50
C SER A 109 -0.76 -20.82 25.78
N THR A 110 -0.93 -21.81 24.91
CA THR A 110 -0.20 -23.10 25.01
C THR A 110 1.26 -22.84 25.36
N ARG A 111 1.65 -23.26 26.56
CA ARG A 111 3.03 -23.11 27.03
C ARG A 111 3.91 -23.96 26.13
N LEU A 112 5.02 -23.38 25.68
CA LEU A 112 6.04 -24.15 25.01
C LEU A 112 6.52 -25.26 25.97
N PRO A 113 6.74 -26.49 25.47
CA PRO A 113 7.47 -27.51 26.19
C PRO A 113 8.81 -26.95 26.72
N ALA A 114 9.28 -27.45 27.84
CA ALA A 114 10.49 -26.92 28.49
C ALA A 114 11.71 -26.98 27.56
N GLU A 115 11.77 -28.02 26.75
CA GLU A 115 12.79 -28.30 25.74
C GLU A 115 12.80 -27.24 24.63
N LEU A 116 11.66 -26.58 24.38
CA LEU A 116 11.47 -25.55 23.36
C LEU A 116 11.44 -24.13 23.94
N SER A 117 11.83 -23.96 25.21
CA SER A 117 11.84 -22.65 25.88
C SER A 117 12.70 -21.61 25.15
N TYR A 118 13.72 -22.03 24.40
CA TYR A 118 14.55 -21.15 23.57
C TYR A 118 13.77 -20.47 22.43
N LEU A 119 12.60 -20.98 22.03
CA LEU A 119 11.73 -20.40 20.99
C LEU A 119 10.77 -19.32 21.53
N LYS A 120 10.86 -18.94 22.81
CA LYS A 120 9.92 -18.01 23.45
C LYS A 120 9.78 -16.67 22.72
N GLU A 121 10.89 -16.09 22.28
CA GLU A 121 10.85 -14.82 21.55
C GLU A 121 10.30 -14.98 20.14
N LEU A 122 10.61 -16.09 19.46
CA LEU A 122 10.01 -16.41 18.17
C LEU A 122 8.48 -16.57 18.28
N ARG A 123 8.01 -17.24 19.35
CA ARG A 123 6.58 -17.37 19.63
C ARG A 123 5.93 -16.01 19.84
N ARG A 124 6.53 -15.14 20.66
CA ARG A 124 6.03 -13.77 20.90
C ARG A 124 5.97 -12.94 19.63
N LEU A 125 6.97 -13.07 18.76
CA LEU A 125 6.97 -12.42 17.46
C LEU A 125 5.84 -12.95 16.58
N SER A 126 5.70 -14.27 16.48
CA SER A 126 4.64 -14.93 15.70
C SER A 126 3.25 -14.48 16.14
N ASP A 127 2.99 -14.42 17.46
CA ASP A 127 1.70 -13.96 18.02
C ASP A 127 1.37 -12.50 17.67
N ARG A 128 2.39 -11.67 17.37
CA ARG A 128 2.21 -10.26 16.99
C ARG A 128 2.07 -10.07 15.48
N VAL A 129 2.63 -10.98 14.69
CA VAL A 129 2.70 -10.89 13.22
C VAL A 129 1.52 -11.60 12.57
N VAL A 130 1.12 -12.76 13.10
CA VAL A 130 0.07 -13.60 12.53
C VAL A 130 -1.21 -13.47 13.35
N SER A 131 -2.36 -13.47 12.69
CA SER A 131 -3.68 -13.38 13.35
C SER A 131 -4.20 -14.71 13.89
N THR A 132 -3.42 -15.80 13.79
CA THR A 132 -3.82 -17.15 14.18
C THR A 132 -3.06 -17.61 15.42
N GLU A 133 -3.76 -18.17 16.39
CA GLU A 133 -3.17 -18.67 17.64
C GLU A 133 -2.47 -20.02 17.45
N LEU A 134 -1.37 -20.26 18.17
CA LEU A 134 -0.74 -21.57 18.23
C LEU A 134 -1.67 -22.58 18.91
N ARG A 135 -1.85 -23.75 18.29
CA ARG A 135 -2.64 -24.86 18.83
C ARG A 135 -1.75 -26.09 19.09
N PRO A 136 -2.00 -26.86 20.16
CA PRO A 136 -1.34 -28.15 20.39
C PRO A 136 -1.98 -29.25 19.53
N GLY A 137 -1.31 -30.40 19.45
CA GLY A 137 -1.89 -31.61 18.83
C GLY A 137 -1.83 -31.65 17.30
N ASN A 138 -1.05 -30.78 16.66
CA ASN A 138 -0.82 -30.86 15.21
C ASN A 138 0.09 -32.06 14.90
N ALA A 139 -0.29 -32.83 13.89
CA ALA A 139 0.59 -33.80 13.24
C ALA A 139 1.11 -33.17 11.94
N ILE A 140 2.43 -33.12 11.77
CA ILE A 140 3.07 -32.54 10.60
C ILE A 140 3.86 -33.64 9.92
N VAL A 141 3.57 -33.89 8.64
CA VAL A 141 4.37 -34.78 7.79
C VAL A 141 5.04 -33.89 6.74
N PRO A 142 6.37 -33.69 6.81
CA PRO A 142 7.08 -32.95 5.79
C PRO A 142 7.10 -33.75 4.48
N LEU A 143 6.79 -33.09 3.38
CA LEU A 143 6.88 -33.63 2.02
C LEU A 143 7.92 -32.79 1.27
N ASP A 144 9.04 -33.41 0.90
CA ASP A 144 10.24 -32.68 0.50
C ASP A 144 10.13 -32.07 -0.92
N ASN A 145 9.28 -32.63 -1.78
CA ASN A 145 9.15 -32.21 -3.17
C ASN A 145 7.76 -32.51 -3.76
N GLY A 146 7.56 -32.14 -5.03
CA GLY A 146 6.32 -32.40 -5.77
C GLY A 146 6.04 -33.88 -6.02
N GLU A 147 7.07 -34.72 -6.14
CA GLU A 147 6.90 -36.17 -6.33
C GLU A 147 6.23 -36.83 -5.13
N GLY A 148 6.52 -36.35 -3.91
CA GLY A 148 5.83 -36.78 -2.69
C GLY A 148 4.52 -36.01 -2.45
N ALA A 149 4.51 -34.70 -2.68
CA ALA A 149 3.37 -33.84 -2.38
C ALA A 149 2.17 -34.08 -3.30
N TYR A 150 2.36 -34.13 -4.61
CA TYR A 150 1.24 -34.19 -5.55
C TYR A 150 0.41 -35.47 -5.44
N PRO A 151 1.00 -36.67 -5.35
CA PRO A 151 0.22 -37.89 -5.14
C PRO A 151 -0.56 -37.86 -3.82
N ALA A 152 0.04 -37.36 -2.73
CA ALA A 152 -0.63 -37.24 -1.44
C ALA A 152 -1.82 -36.26 -1.48
N MET A 153 -1.66 -35.13 -2.18
CA MET A 153 -2.75 -34.16 -2.38
C MET A 153 -3.88 -34.75 -3.22
N LEU A 154 -3.57 -35.44 -4.32
CA LEU A 154 -4.58 -36.10 -5.16
C LEU A 154 -5.34 -37.18 -4.38
N ALA A 155 -4.63 -38.01 -3.60
CA ALA A 155 -5.28 -38.98 -2.73
C ALA A 155 -6.19 -38.30 -1.69
N ALA A 156 -5.80 -37.16 -1.13
CA ALA A 156 -6.64 -36.42 -0.19
C ALA A 156 -7.91 -35.84 -0.87
N ILE A 157 -7.79 -35.41 -2.13
CA ILE A 157 -8.90 -34.96 -2.98
C ILE A 157 -9.87 -36.12 -3.23
N ASP A 158 -9.35 -37.26 -3.71
CA ASP A 158 -10.14 -38.46 -4.05
C ASP A 158 -10.89 -39.04 -2.83
N ASN A 159 -10.32 -38.91 -1.63
CA ASN A 159 -10.92 -39.40 -0.39
C ASN A 159 -11.76 -38.36 0.35
N SER A 160 -11.91 -37.14 -0.20
CA SER A 160 -12.71 -36.10 0.44
C SER A 160 -14.21 -36.40 0.33
N VAL A 161 -14.97 -36.10 1.39
CA VAL A 161 -16.41 -36.45 1.48
C VAL A 161 -17.31 -35.22 1.44
N SER A 162 -16.84 -34.06 1.90
CA SER A 162 -17.68 -32.88 2.13
C SER A 162 -17.25 -31.66 1.31
N SER A 163 -15.99 -31.25 1.41
CA SER A 163 -15.49 -30.08 0.71
C SER A 163 -14.00 -30.15 0.46
N ILE A 164 -13.59 -29.54 -0.64
CA ILE A 164 -12.19 -29.32 -1.00
C ILE A 164 -11.97 -27.82 -1.13
N HIS A 165 -10.92 -27.31 -0.47
CA HIS A 165 -10.47 -25.93 -0.61
C HIS A 165 -9.05 -25.95 -1.16
N LEU A 166 -8.88 -25.68 -2.45
CA LEU A 166 -7.58 -25.54 -3.09
C LEU A 166 -7.26 -24.06 -3.32
N CYS A 167 -6.07 -23.64 -2.91
CA CYS A 167 -5.52 -22.33 -3.21
C CYS A 167 -4.06 -22.52 -3.65
N THR A 168 -3.75 -22.11 -4.88
CA THR A 168 -2.38 -22.16 -5.42
C THR A 168 -2.04 -20.84 -6.08
N TYR A 169 -0.74 -20.51 -6.08
CA TYR A 169 -0.22 -19.34 -6.77
C TYR A 169 -0.12 -19.56 -8.28
N ILE A 170 0.22 -20.78 -8.69
CA ILE A 170 0.37 -21.19 -10.10
C ILE A 170 -0.41 -22.47 -10.31
N PHE A 171 -1.30 -22.45 -11.30
CA PHE A 171 -2.00 -23.62 -11.80
C PHE A 171 -1.79 -23.62 -13.30
N ASP A 172 -0.83 -24.42 -13.75
CA ASP A 172 -0.48 -24.49 -15.17
C ASP A 172 -1.30 -25.57 -15.87
N GLY A 173 -1.49 -25.45 -17.18
CA GLY A 173 -2.18 -26.45 -18.02
C GLY A 173 -1.28 -27.61 -18.43
N ASP A 174 -0.30 -27.95 -17.62
CA ASP A 174 0.59 -29.08 -17.88
C ASP A 174 -0.05 -30.39 -17.42
N HIS A 175 0.63 -31.51 -17.69
CA HIS A 175 0.15 -32.83 -17.28
C HIS A 175 -0.16 -32.95 -15.77
N THR A 176 0.53 -32.19 -14.90
CA THR A 176 0.24 -32.20 -13.47
C THR A 176 -1.03 -31.41 -13.18
N GLY A 177 -1.17 -30.21 -13.74
CA GLY A 177 -2.36 -29.39 -13.58
C GLY A 177 -3.62 -30.05 -14.14
N GLU A 178 -3.53 -30.73 -15.29
CA GLU A 178 -4.63 -31.53 -15.85
C GLU A 178 -5.11 -32.61 -14.89
N ARG A 179 -4.18 -33.30 -14.19
CA ARG A 179 -4.54 -34.31 -13.18
C ARG A 179 -5.27 -33.71 -11.99
N PHE A 180 -4.84 -32.54 -11.50
CA PHE A 180 -5.54 -31.86 -10.42
C PHE A 180 -6.91 -31.34 -10.86
N ALA A 181 -7.01 -30.81 -12.09
CA ALA A 181 -8.28 -30.34 -12.63
C ALA A 181 -9.29 -31.47 -12.83
N ALA A 182 -8.83 -32.68 -13.16
CA ALA A 182 -9.68 -33.85 -13.29
C ALA A 182 -10.15 -34.43 -11.95
N ALA A 183 -9.40 -34.21 -10.86
CA ALA A 183 -9.71 -34.75 -9.54
C ALA A 183 -10.61 -33.83 -8.69
N LEU A 184 -10.64 -32.53 -9.00
CA LEU A 184 -11.47 -31.51 -8.33
C LEU A 184 -12.88 -31.43 -8.91
#